data_AF-A0A950X774-F1
#
_entry.id   AF-A0A950X774-F1
#
_cell.length_a   1.000
_cell.length_b   1.000
_cell.length_c   1.000
_cell.angle_alpha   90.00
_cell.angle_beta   90.00
_cell.angle_gamma   90.00
#
_symmetry.space_group_name_H-M   'P 1'
#
loop_
_entity.id
_entity.type
_entity.pdbx_description
1 polymer ?
#
loop_
_entity_poly.entity_id
_entity_poly.type
_entity_poly.pdbx_seq_one_letter_code
_entity_poly.pdbx_strand_id
1 'polypeptide(L)' 'MRLLNIAVVSTSLVAALLAQAPPSSTLKVGDTAPDFTLPSTDGGDMHLADYIGKSTVVLAFFPAAFTGG' A
#
# COMPACT_ATOMS: atom_id res chain seq x y z
N MET A 1 -36.05 7.19 28.74
CA MET A 1 -34.69 7.65 28.34
C MET A 1 -33.62 6.56 28.23
N ARG A 2 -33.91 5.25 28.41
CA ARG A 2 -32.90 4.16 28.30
C ARG A 2 -32.96 3.33 27.00
N LEU A 3 -33.91 3.66 26.11
CA LEU A 3 -34.06 2.99 24.80
C LEU A 3 -33.55 3.86 23.64
N LEU A 4 -33.25 5.14 23.89
CA LEU A 4 -32.74 6.07 22.88
C LEU A 4 -31.23 5.90 22.61
N ASN A 5 -30.47 5.42 23.60
CA ASN A 5 -29.01 5.26 23.49
C ASN A 5 -28.59 3.99 22.75
N ILE A 6 -29.45 2.99 22.58
CA ILE A 6 -29.09 1.72 21.92
C ILE A 6 -29.13 1.86 20.40
N ALA A 7 -30.11 2.59 19.85
CA ALA A 7 -30.23 2.80 18.40
C ALA A 7 -29.06 3.61 17.80
N VAL A 8 -28.49 4.55 18.58
CA VAL A 8 -27.36 5.41 18.16
C VAL A 8 -26.02 4.65 18.16
N VAL A 9 -25.88 3.64 19.04
CA VAL A 9 -24.66 2.81 19.13
C VAL A 9 -24.62 1.76 18.02
N SER A 10 -25.78 1.22 17.60
CA SER A 10 -25.83 0.25 16.49
C SER A 10 -25.62 0.87 15.11
N THR A 11 -25.95 2.15 14.91
CA THR A 11 -25.77 2.84 13.62
C THR A 11 -24.35 3.36 13.40
N SER A 12 -23.59 3.62 14.46
CA SER A 12 -22.22 4.13 14.37
C SER A 12 -21.18 3.03 14.07
N LEU A 13 -21.43 1.79 14.48
CA LEU A 13 -20.51 0.67 14.22
C LEU A 13 -20.49 0.22 12.74
N VAL A 14 -21.62 0.31 12.04
CA VAL A 14 -21.71 -0.07 10.62
C VAL A 14 -20.98 0.94 9.71
N ALA A 15 -21.00 2.23 10.05
CA ALA A 15 -20.30 3.26 9.27
C ALA A 15 -18.77 3.11 9.34
N ALA A 16 -18.22 2.71 10.49
CA ALA A 16 -16.78 2.50 10.67
C ALA A 16 -16.26 1.27 9.90
N LEU A 17 -17.07 0.20 9.77
CA LEU A 17 -16.71 -0.99 8.98
C LEU A 17 -16.69 -0.72 7.47
N LEU A 18 -17.50 0.21 6.98
CA LEU A 18 -17.58 0.58 5.56
C LEU A 18 -16.58 1.68 5.14
N ALA A 19 -15.99 2.40 6.10
CA ALA A 19 -15.08 3.51 5.84
C ALA A 19 -13.60 3.10 5.63
N GLN A 20 -13.27 1.82 5.72
CA GLN A 20 -11.92 1.31 5.46
C GLN A 20 -11.69 1.15 3.95
N ALA A 21 -11.78 2.24 3.19
CA ALA A 21 -11.20 2.27 1.86
C ALA A 21 -9.68 2.08 2.02
N PRO A 22 -9.03 1.17 1.26
CA PRO A 22 -7.58 1.08 1.29
C PRO A 22 -7.02 2.47 0.95
N PRO A 23 -5.97 2.94 1.67
CA PRO A 23 -5.35 4.21 1.32
C PRO A 23 -4.96 4.14 -0.15
N SER A 24 -5.53 5.03 -0.97
CA SER A 24 -5.13 5.20 -2.36
C SER A 24 -3.74 5.83 -2.35
N SER A 25 -2.71 4.97 -2.38
CA SER A 25 -1.30 5.38 -2.41
C SER A 25 -0.86 5.66 -3.85
N THR A 26 -1.59 6.53 -4.56
CA THR A 26 -1.14 7.00 -5.88
C THR A 26 0.04 7.95 -5.66
N LEU A 27 1.23 7.49 -6.05
CA LEU A 27 2.42 8.32 -6.07
C LEU A 27 2.28 9.42 -7.12
N LYS A 28 2.68 10.64 -6.79
CA LYS A 28 2.85 11.75 -7.73
C LYS A 28 4.32 12.06 -7.95
N VAL A 29 4.62 12.77 -9.03
CA VAL A 29 5.98 13.24 -9.31
C VAL A 29 6.48 14.11 -8.16
N GLY A 30 7.70 13.83 -7.72
CA GLY A 30 8.34 14.53 -6.60
C GLY A 30 8.08 13.90 -5.23
N ASP A 31 7.18 12.93 -5.12
CA ASP A 31 7.06 12.15 -3.89
C ASP A 31 8.34 11.34 -3.65
N THR A 32 8.75 11.25 -2.39
CA THR A 32 9.78 10.29 -1.98
C THR A 32 9.28 8.88 -2.27
N ALA A 33 10.08 8.09 -2.99
CA ALA A 33 9.76 6.69 -3.24
C ALA A 33 9.64 5.93 -1.89
N PRO A 34 8.58 5.13 -1.67
CA PRO A 34 8.48 4.28 -0.48
C PRO A 34 9.64 3.30 -0.45
N ASP A 35 10.28 3.15 0.71
CA ASP A 35 11.31 2.15 0.89
C ASP A 35 10.70 0.74 0.93
N PHE A 36 11.45 -0.23 0.41
CA PHE A 36 11.04 -1.63 0.41
C PHE A 36 12.25 -2.56 0.41
N THR A 37 11.99 -3.76 0.93
CA THR A 37 12.88 -4.91 0.84
C THR A 37 12.16 -6.04 0.13
N LEU A 38 12.76 -6.61 -0.91
CA LEU A 38 12.18 -7.72 -1.66
C LEU A 38 13.21 -8.83 -1.89
N PRO A 39 12.79 -10.10 -1.93
CA PRO A 39 13.66 -11.19 -2.36
C PRO A 39 14.16 -10.96 -3.79
N SER A 40 15.45 -11.22 -4.03
CA SER A 40 16.06 -11.12 -5.35
C SER A 40 16.07 -12.46 -6.08
N THR A 41 16.11 -12.43 -7.41
CA THR A 41 16.30 -13.61 -8.26
C THR A 41 17.63 -14.30 -8.03
N ASP A 42 18.64 -13.54 -7.59
CA ASP A 42 20.00 -14.02 -7.35
C ASP A 42 20.17 -14.58 -5.93
N GLY A 43 19.07 -14.65 -5.16
CA GLY A 43 19.06 -14.97 -3.75
C GLY A 43 19.29 -13.75 -2.86
N GLY A 44 18.96 -13.89 -1.58
CA GLY A 44 19.01 -12.80 -0.61
C GLY A 44 17.96 -11.70 -0.86
N ASP A 45 18.14 -10.59 -0.17
CA ASP A 45 17.20 -9.46 -0.18
C ASP A 45 17.80 -8.24 -0.88
N MET A 46 16.97 -7.53 -1.64
CA MET A 46 17.27 -6.24 -2.25
C MET A 46 16.53 -5.12 -1.51
N HIS A 47 17.26 -4.07 -1.12
CA HIS A 47 16.71 -2.89 -0.46
C HIS A 47 16.76 -1.69 -1.42
N LEU A 48 15.66 -0.94 -1.56
CA LEU A 48 15.66 0.25 -2.40
C LEU A 48 16.72 1.27 -1.93
N ALA A 49 16.84 1.44 -0.61
CA ALA A 49 17.79 2.35 0.02
C ALA A 49 19.26 2.16 -0.41
N ASP A 50 19.65 0.96 -0.84
CA ASP A 50 21.03 0.69 -1.27
C ASP A 50 21.40 1.43 -2.57
N TYR A 51 20.42 1.87 -3.36
CA TYR A 51 20.62 2.51 -4.67
C TYR A 51 20.32 4.02 -4.66
N ILE A 52 19.49 4.49 -3.71
CA ILE A 52 19.10 5.90 -3.63
C ILE A 52 20.33 6.80 -3.44
N GLY A 53 20.44 7.84 -4.27
CA GLY A 53 21.55 8.80 -4.26
C GLY A 53 22.85 8.28 -4.89
N LYS A 54 22.91 7.00 -5.29
CA LYS A 54 24.06 6.40 -5.98
C LYS A 54 23.82 6.28 -7.49
N SER A 55 22.60 5.97 -7.89
CA SER A 55 22.22 5.83 -9.30
C SER A 55 20.72 6.12 -9.51
N THR A 56 20.34 6.35 -10.77
CA THR A 56 18.92 6.40 -11.17
C THR A 56 18.33 4.99 -11.13
N VAL A 57 17.14 4.85 -10.53
CA VAL A 57 16.42 3.58 -10.40
C VAL A 57 15.11 3.66 -11.19
N VAL A 58 14.80 2.62 -11.97
CA VAL A 58 13.53 2.45 -12.68
C VAL A 58 12.85 1.19 -12.16
N LEU A 59 11.61 1.29 -11.72
CA LEU A 59 10.80 0.17 -11.24
C LEU A 59 9.78 -0.23 -12.30
N ALA A 60 9.78 -1.51 -12.68
CA ALA A 60 8.83 -2.07 -13.62
C ALA A 60 8.03 -3.19 -12.94
N PHE A 61 6.71 -3.00 -12.84
CA PHE A 61 5.77 -4.00 -12.33
C PHE A 61 5.08 -4.67 -13.51
N PHE A 62 5.05 -6.00 -13.50
CA PHE A 62 4.38 -6.79 -14.54
C PHE A 62 3.51 -7.88 -13.89
N PRO A 63 2.44 -8.36 -14.55
CA PRO A 63 1.45 -9.23 -13.90
C PRO A 63 2.00 -10.59 -13.49
N ALA A 64 2.72 -11.25 -14.40
CA ALA A 64 3.26 -12.59 -14.18
C ALA A 64 4.38 -12.94 -15.17
N ALA A 65 5.30 -13.80 -14.73
CA ALA A 65 6.32 -14.37 -15.61
C ALA A 65 5.68 -15.26 -16.69
N PHE A 66 6.33 -15.33 -17.86
CA PHE A 66 5.92 -16.17 -18.99
C PHE A 66 4.50 -15.92 -19.55
N THR A 67 3.99 -14.69 -19.40
CA THR A 67 2.71 -14.27 -19.98
C THR A 67 2.91 -13.26 -21.11
N GLY A 68 1.97 -13.25 -22.07
CA GLY A 68 1.84 -12.14 -23.02
C GLY A 68 1.21 -10.95 -22.28
N GLY A 69 1.86 -9.79 -22.38
CA GLY A 69 1.35 -8.53 -21.82
C GLY A 69 0.15 -7.97 -22.57
#